data_AF-A0A7G2C2S3-F1
#
_entry.id   AF-A0A7G2C2S3-F1
#
_cell.length_a   1.000
_cell.length_b   1.000
_cell.length_c   1.000
_cell.angle_alpha   90.00
_cell.angle_beta   90.00
_cell.angle_gamma   90.00
#
_symmetry.space_group_name_H-M   'P 1'
#
loop_
_entity.id
_entity.type
_entity.pdbx_description
1 polymer ?
#
loop_
_entity_poly.entity_id
_entity_poly.type
_entity_poly.pdbx_seq_one_letter_code
_entity_poly.pdbx_strand_id
1 'polypeptide(L)'
;MEPKLNGHFTKYNSNFGATYRDDKKAGLTESQSDRRTAIFEAAEAFSHFSLAESGGSMLVCDLQGVHDFLTDPQIHTEDGKGLGMGNMGQEGIDKWVEMHQCNAICKALGLQPLHGVAPSSMNRQSNHYVGLRAQLQMQNPVRPQDLIPLSKPLDQMTEEERIEYAIKLSNLTS
;
A
#
# COMPACT_ATOMS: atom_id res chain seq x y z
N MET A 1 12.93 -13.16 1.24
CA MET A 1 12.37 -14.21 2.12
C MET A 1 12.09 -13.54 3.45
N GLU A 2 10.86 -13.63 3.97
CA GLU A 2 10.46 -12.98 5.23
C GLU A 2 10.41 -13.96 6.41
N PRO A 3 10.55 -13.48 7.66
CA PRO A 3 10.38 -14.33 8.84
C PRO A 3 8.97 -14.90 8.93
N LYS A 4 8.85 -16.18 9.24
CA LYS A 4 7.54 -16.80 9.49
C LYS A 4 6.89 -16.20 10.74
N LEU A 5 5.68 -15.67 10.58
CA LEU A 5 4.84 -15.24 11.70
C LEU A 5 4.13 -16.45 12.32
N ASN A 6 4.27 -16.63 13.63
CA ASN A 6 3.64 -17.72 14.37
C ASN A 6 2.39 -17.21 15.09
N GLY A 7 1.22 -17.71 14.71
CA GLY A 7 -0.06 -17.41 15.36
C GLY A 7 -1.21 -17.42 14.38
N HIS A 8 -2.38 -16.96 14.83
CA HIS A 8 -3.57 -16.87 14.00
C HIS A 8 -3.45 -15.69 13.04
N PHE A 9 -3.32 -16.00 11.75
CA PHE A 9 -3.29 -14.99 10.70
C PHE A 9 -4.68 -14.40 10.52
N THR A 10 -4.78 -13.09 10.54
CA THR A 10 -6.04 -12.37 10.42
C THR A 10 -5.90 -11.21 9.45
N LYS A 11 -7.00 -10.86 8.81
CA LYS A 11 -7.13 -9.71 7.92
C LYS A 11 -7.96 -8.65 8.64
N TYR A 12 -7.52 -7.40 8.60
CA TYR A 12 -8.18 -6.27 9.27
C TYR A 12 -8.97 -5.43 8.28
N ASN A 13 -8.43 -5.18 7.09
CA ASN A 13 -9.14 -4.60 5.96
C ASN A 13 -8.69 -5.24 4.63
N SER A 14 -9.45 -5.01 3.57
CA SER A 14 -9.12 -5.48 2.22
C SER A 14 -8.61 -4.35 1.33
N ASN A 15 -8.03 -4.72 0.19
CA ASN A 15 -7.71 -3.80 -0.89
C ASN A 15 -8.94 -3.24 -1.65
N PHE A 16 -10.17 -3.59 -1.26
CA PHE A 16 -11.40 -3.07 -1.91
C PHE A 16 -12.48 -2.71 -0.88
N GLY A 17 -12.06 -2.03 0.19
CA GLY A 17 -12.94 -1.38 1.18
C GLY A 17 -13.60 -2.29 2.22
N ALA A 18 -13.47 -3.60 2.15
CA ALA A 18 -14.03 -4.46 3.19
C ALA A 18 -13.27 -4.31 4.51
N THR A 19 -14.00 -4.23 5.62
CA THR A 19 -13.45 -4.15 6.98
C THR A 19 -13.81 -5.41 7.79
N TYR A 20 -12.89 -5.86 8.63
CA TYR A 20 -13.00 -7.13 9.36
C TYR A 20 -12.74 -6.92 10.85
N ARG A 21 -13.66 -6.18 11.50
CA ARG A 21 -13.57 -5.87 12.94
C ARG A 21 -13.60 -7.09 13.84
N ASP A 22 -14.41 -8.08 13.48
CA ASP A 22 -14.58 -9.32 14.25
C ASP A 22 -13.98 -10.52 13.48
N ASP A 23 -13.47 -11.51 14.21
CA ASP A 23 -13.05 -12.80 13.66
C ASP A 23 -13.71 -13.95 14.42
N LYS A 24 -15.00 -14.18 14.12
CA LYS A 24 -15.83 -15.18 14.80
C LYS A 24 -15.35 -16.62 14.59
N LYS A 25 -14.51 -16.87 13.59
CA LYS A 25 -14.00 -18.21 13.25
C LYS A 25 -12.74 -18.57 14.05
N ALA A 26 -12.08 -17.59 14.65
CA ALA A 26 -10.83 -17.77 15.36
C ALA A 26 -10.98 -18.37 16.77
N GLY A 27 -12.21 -18.45 17.32
CA GLY A 27 -12.44 -19.02 18.65
C GLY A 27 -11.71 -18.27 19.77
N LEU A 28 -11.56 -16.95 19.62
CA LEU A 28 -10.80 -16.10 20.54
C LEU A 28 -11.48 -15.98 21.91
N THR A 29 -10.67 -15.90 22.96
CA THR A 29 -11.14 -15.43 24.27
C THR A 29 -11.53 -13.96 24.21
N GLU A 30 -12.28 -13.46 25.20
CA GLU A 30 -12.67 -12.05 25.29
C GLU A 30 -11.44 -11.12 25.23
N SER A 31 -10.42 -11.38 26.06
CA SER A 31 -9.17 -10.60 26.05
C SER A 31 -8.43 -10.63 24.71
N GLN A 32 -8.46 -11.76 23.99
CA GLN A 32 -7.87 -11.85 22.64
C GLN A 32 -8.69 -11.07 21.62
N SER A 33 -10.02 -11.09 21.73
CA SER A 33 -10.93 -10.31 20.90
C SER A 33 -10.74 -8.81 21.10
N ASP A 34 -10.56 -8.37 22.35
CA ASP A 34 -10.29 -6.96 22.68
C ASP A 34 -8.95 -6.51 22.08
N ARG A 35 -7.89 -7.30 22.25
CA ARG A 35 -6.58 -7.00 21.65
C ARG A 35 -6.67 -6.93 20.12
N ARG A 36 -7.39 -7.87 19.49
CA ARG A 36 -7.59 -7.86 18.04
C ARG A 36 -8.35 -6.60 17.59
N THR A 37 -9.38 -6.21 18.34
CA THR A 37 -10.16 -5.00 18.06
C THR A 37 -9.29 -3.75 18.12
N ALA A 38 -8.40 -3.65 19.11
CA ALA A 38 -7.44 -2.55 19.18
C ALA A 38 -6.50 -2.49 17.97
N ILE A 39 -6.02 -3.64 17.50
CA ILE A 39 -5.17 -3.72 16.30
C ILE A 39 -5.97 -3.35 15.04
N PHE A 40 -7.22 -3.83 14.92
CA PHE A 40 -8.12 -3.44 13.84
C PHE A 40 -8.31 -1.92 13.79
N GLU A 41 -8.57 -1.28 14.94
CA GLU A 41 -8.74 0.17 15.01
C GLU A 41 -7.46 0.92 14.62
N ALA A 42 -6.29 0.41 15.03
CA ALA A 42 -5.00 0.97 14.63
C ALA A 42 -4.75 0.81 13.12
N ALA A 43 -5.07 -0.35 12.54
CA ALA A 43 -4.93 -0.62 11.11
C ALA A 43 -5.82 0.29 10.26
N GLU A 44 -7.08 0.47 10.66
CA GLU A 44 -8.02 1.39 10.01
C GLU A 44 -7.54 2.85 10.11
N ALA A 45 -7.05 3.26 11.29
CA ALA A 45 -6.52 4.61 11.49
C ALA A 45 -5.22 4.85 10.71
N PHE A 46 -4.36 3.85 10.58
CA PHE A 46 -3.15 3.93 9.77
C PHE A 46 -3.46 4.08 8.28
N SER A 47 -4.44 3.32 7.78
CA SER A 47 -4.93 3.43 6.40
C SER A 47 -5.44 4.86 6.14
N HIS A 48 -6.28 5.41 7.05
CA HIS A 48 -6.73 6.80 6.99
C HIS A 48 -5.55 7.79 7.01
N PHE A 49 -4.63 7.64 7.96
CA PHE A 49 -3.46 8.50 8.08
C PHE A 49 -2.65 8.54 6.77
N SER A 50 -2.41 7.38 6.13
CA SER A 50 -1.67 7.32 4.87
C SER A 50 -2.36 8.11 3.73
N LEU A 51 -3.69 8.07 3.68
CA LEU A 51 -4.47 8.83 2.71
C LEU A 51 -4.44 10.33 3.00
N ALA A 52 -4.63 10.71 4.26
CA ALA A 52 -4.62 12.11 4.68
C ALA A 52 -3.24 12.76 4.48
N GLU A 53 -2.18 12.10 4.95
CA GLU A 53 -0.82 12.63 4.91
C GLU A 53 -0.26 12.71 3.49
N SER A 54 -0.71 11.82 2.59
CA SER A 54 -0.35 11.88 1.17
C SER A 54 -1.19 12.89 0.36
N GLY A 55 -2.09 13.64 1.01
CA GLY A 55 -2.98 14.59 0.33
C GLY A 55 -3.96 13.92 -0.62
N GLY A 56 -4.38 12.70 -0.29
CA GLY A 56 -5.29 11.88 -1.09
C GLY A 56 -4.63 11.06 -2.20
N SER A 57 -3.30 11.11 -2.34
CA SER A 57 -2.59 10.50 -3.49
C SER A 57 -2.22 9.03 -3.31
N MET A 58 -2.24 8.51 -2.08
CA MET A 58 -1.84 7.14 -1.76
C MET A 58 -2.65 6.59 -0.59
N LEU A 59 -3.01 5.30 -0.64
CA LEU A 59 -3.65 4.58 0.46
C LEU A 59 -2.93 3.26 0.71
N VAL A 60 -2.50 3.03 1.94
CA VAL A 60 -2.06 1.70 2.39
C VAL A 60 -3.28 0.94 2.90
N CYS A 61 -3.49 -0.28 2.40
CA CYS A 61 -4.63 -1.13 2.70
C CYS A 61 -4.23 -2.62 2.67
N ASP A 62 -5.21 -3.52 2.69
CA ASP A 62 -5.01 -4.97 2.79
C ASP A 62 -4.21 -5.40 4.03
N LEU A 63 -4.40 -4.68 5.14
CA LEU A 63 -3.64 -4.88 6.36
C LEU A 63 -4.01 -6.22 7.00
N GLN A 64 -3.03 -7.11 7.07
CA GLN A 64 -3.18 -8.48 7.52
C GLN A 64 -1.89 -8.97 8.19
N GLY A 65 -2.00 -10.00 9.02
CA GLY A 65 -0.85 -10.56 9.71
C GLY A 65 -1.22 -11.29 10.98
N VAL A 66 -0.28 -11.36 11.93
CA VAL A 66 -0.45 -12.05 13.21
C VAL A 66 -0.26 -11.05 14.33
N HIS A 67 -1.32 -10.81 15.11
CA HIS A 67 -1.34 -9.75 16.12
C HIS A 67 -0.95 -8.40 15.50
N ASP A 68 0.02 -7.69 16.08
CA ASP A 68 0.56 -6.40 15.66
C ASP A 68 1.67 -6.51 14.61
N PHE A 69 2.05 -7.71 14.19
CA PHE A 69 2.95 -7.92 13.05
C PHE A 69 2.15 -8.03 11.77
N LEU A 70 2.19 -6.97 10.95
CA LEU A 70 1.54 -6.91 9.65
C LEU A 70 2.48 -7.33 8.53
N THR A 71 1.94 -7.97 7.49
CA THR A 71 2.67 -8.36 6.28
C THR A 71 1.80 -8.15 5.03
N ASP A 72 2.43 -8.18 3.86
CA ASP A 72 1.79 -8.08 2.55
C ASP A 72 0.78 -6.93 2.38
N PRO A 73 1.10 -5.67 2.77
CA PRO A 73 0.19 -4.56 2.52
C PRO A 73 0.02 -4.32 1.02
N GLN A 74 -1.14 -3.82 0.62
CA GLN A 74 -1.35 -3.26 -0.71
C GLN A 74 -1.32 -1.75 -0.64
N ILE A 75 -0.87 -1.11 -1.72
CA ILE A 75 -0.80 0.34 -1.82
C ILE A 75 -1.52 0.81 -3.07
N HIS A 76 -2.60 1.55 -2.88
CA HIS A 76 -3.28 2.24 -3.97
C HIS A 76 -2.65 3.59 -4.20
N THR A 77 -2.59 4.00 -5.45
CA THR A 77 -2.14 5.34 -5.84
C THR A 77 -3.20 5.99 -6.70
N GLU A 78 -3.40 7.31 -6.62
CA GLU A 78 -4.49 7.96 -7.36
C GLU A 78 -4.45 7.70 -8.89
N ASP A 79 -3.24 7.52 -9.44
CA ASP A 79 -3.02 7.23 -10.86
C ASP A 79 -3.03 5.73 -11.22
N GLY A 80 -3.20 4.84 -10.23
CA GLY A 80 -3.19 3.39 -10.40
C GLY A 80 -1.85 2.81 -10.88
N LYS A 81 -0.74 3.55 -10.79
CA LYS A 81 0.57 3.13 -11.30
C LYS A 81 1.53 2.68 -10.20
N GLY A 82 2.17 1.54 -10.47
CA GLY A 82 3.24 0.98 -9.64
C GLY A 82 2.74 0.29 -8.37
N LEU A 83 3.69 -0.09 -7.50
CA LEU A 83 3.46 -0.67 -6.16
C LEU A 83 2.72 -2.02 -6.11
N GLY A 84 2.60 -2.70 -7.25
CA GLY A 84 2.13 -4.09 -7.34
C GLY A 84 0.82 -4.26 -8.09
N MET A 85 0.48 -5.51 -8.41
CA MET A 85 -0.74 -5.85 -9.17
C MET A 85 -2.03 -5.62 -8.38
N GLY A 86 -1.95 -5.48 -7.04
CA GLY A 86 -3.08 -5.21 -6.17
C GLY A 86 -3.47 -3.73 -6.09
N ASN A 87 -2.74 -2.82 -6.77
CA ASN A 87 -3.08 -1.40 -6.86
C ASN A 87 -4.34 -1.20 -7.73
N MET A 88 -5.45 -0.83 -7.10
CA MET A 88 -6.74 -0.59 -7.74
C MET A 88 -7.00 0.89 -8.02
N GLY A 89 -5.97 1.72 -7.88
CA GLY A 89 -6.03 3.13 -8.20
C GLY A 89 -7.04 3.91 -7.36
N GLN A 90 -7.58 4.97 -7.97
CA GLN A 90 -8.61 5.80 -7.36
C GLN A 90 -9.87 5.01 -6.98
N GLU A 91 -10.26 4.00 -7.77
CA GLU A 91 -11.45 3.20 -7.47
C GLU A 91 -11.31 2.45 -6.13
N GLY A 92 -10.13 1.86 -5.88
CA GLY A 92 -9.84 1.22 -4.59
C GLY A 92 -9.83 2.20 -3.43
N ILE A 93 -9.32 3.42 -3.65
CA ILE A 93 -9.34 4.50 -2.64
C ILE A 93 -10.80 4.88 -2.33
N ASP A 94 -11.62 5.13 -3.35
CA ASP A 94 -13.01 5.54 -3.19
C ASP A 94 -13.81 4.48 -2.43
N LYS A 95 -13.64 3.20 -2.78
CA LYS A 95 -14.27 2.06 -2.07
C LYS A 95 -13.86 1.98 -0.61
N TRP A 96 -12.59 2.25 -0.30
CA TRP A 96 -12.14 2.28 1.08
C TRP A 96 -12.74 3.47 1.85
N VAL A 97 -12.79 4.66 1.23
CA VAL A 97 -13.39 5.86 1.84
C VAL A 97 -14.89 5.68 2.12
N GLU A 98 -15.63 5.05 1.20
CA GLU A 98 -17.05 4.72 1.37
C GLU A 98 -17.32 3.86 2.62
N MET A 99 -16.40 2.95 2.93
CA MET A 99 -16.59 1.94 3.98
C MET A 99 -15.93 2.36 5.31
N HIS A 100 -14.94 3.26 5.28
CA HIS A 100 -14.19 3.65 6.46
C HIS A 100 -15.06 4.43 7.46
N GLN A 101 -14.94 4.05 8.74
CA GLN A 101 -15.53 4.76 9.86
C GLN A 101 -14.44 5.19 10.82
N CYS A 102 -14.29 6.50 11.02
CA CYS A 102 -13.28 7.03 11.93
C CYS A 102 -13.51 6.53 13.36
N ASN A 103 -12.47 5.93 13.94
CA ASN A 103 -12.45 5.44 15.31
C ASN A 103 -11.76 6.43 16.28
N ALA A 104 -11.56 6.03 17.52
CA ALA A 104 -10.93 6.87 18.55
C ALA A 104 -9.49 7.27 18.20
N ILE A 105 -8.74 6.39 17.53
CA ILE A 105 -7.35 6.64 17.12
C ILE A 105 -7.32 7.70 16.00
N CYS A 106 -8.22 7.60 15.01
CA CYS A 106 -8.35 8.63 13.97
C CYS A 106 -8.53 10.03 14.57
N LYS A 107 -9.42 10.13 15.58
CA LYS A 107 -9.69 11.39 16.30
C LYS A 107 -8.49 11.87 17.10
N ALA A 108 -7.79 10.96 17.78
CA ALA A 108 -6.59 11.28 18.55
C ALA A 108 -5.45 11.79 17.66
N LEU A 109 -5.37 11.32 16.40
CA LEU A 109 -4.44 11.80 15.38
C LEU A 109 -4.89 13.13 14.71
N GLY A 110 -6.07 13.67 15.06
CA GLY A 110 -6.60 14.89 14.45
C GLY A 110 -7.08 14.73 13.01
N LEU A 111 -7.29 13.50 12.54
CA LEU A 111 -7.73 13.22 11.18
C LEU A 111 -9.18 13.66 11.00
N GLN A 112 -9.43 14.37 9.91
CA GLN A 112 -10.77 14.84 9.58
C GLN A 112 -11.63 13.68 9.05
N PRO A 113 -12.91 13.56 9.46
CA PRO A 113 -13.79 12.56 8.89
C PRO A 113 -13.94 12.69 7.37
N LEU A 114 -13.94 11.56 6.66
CA LEU A 114 -13.97 11.53 5.19
C LEU A 114 -15.37 11.56 4.58
N HIS A 115 -16.43 11.45 5.40
CA HIS A 115 -17.81 11.45 4.91
C HIS A 115 -18.15 12.76 4.19
N GLY A 116 -18.46 12.68 2.90
CA GLY A 116 -18.82 13.84 2.06
C GLY A 116 -17.64 14.68 1.58
N VAL A 117 -16.40 14.26 1.83
CA VAL A 117 -15.18 14.92 1.35
C VAL A 117 -14.55 14.03 0.28
N ALA A 118 -14.54 14.49 -0.97
CA ALA A 118 -13.82 13.76 -2.01
C ALA A 118 -12.31 13.77 -1.68
N PRO A 119 -11.56 12.68 -1.85
CA PRO A 119 -10.11 12.62 -1.58
C PRO A 119 -9.33 13.72 -2.33
N SER A 120 -9.81 14.11 -3.51
CA SER A 120 -9.30 15.20 -4.33
C SER A 120 -9.41 16.60 -3.70
N SER A 121 -10.20 16.75 -2.63
CA SER A 121 -10.44 18.02 -1.91
C SER A 121 -9.42 18.28 -0.80
N MET A 122 -8.51 17.34 -0.52
CA MET A 122 -7.46 17.52 0.47
C MET A 122 -6.45 18.58 0.01
N ASN A 123 -5.77 19.27 0.94
CA ASN A 123 -4.86 20.36 0.60
C ASN A 123 -3.60 19.84 -0.12
N ARG A 124 -3.64 19.84 -1.46
CA ARG A 124 -2.59 19.31 -2.34
C ARG A 124 -1.48 20.30 -2.65
N GLN A 125 -1.75 21.61 -2.58
CA GLN A 125 -0.87 22.65 -3.13
C GLN A 125 0.46 22.79 -2.38
N SER A 126 0.55 22.27 -1.16
CA SER A 126 1.76 22.26 -0.34
C SER A 126 2.10 20.88 0.23
N ASN A 127 1.53 19.80 -0.31
CA ASN A 127 1.81 18.45 0.16
C ASN A 127 3.15 17.95 -0.39
N HIS A 128 4.09 17.64 0.51
CA HIS A 128 5.43 17.18 0.17
C HIS A 128 5.43 15.89 -0.68
N TYR A 129 4.53 14.93 -0.39
CA TYR A 129 4.45 13.66 -1.11
C TYR A 129 3.96 13.84 -2.54
N VAL A 130 2.96 14.70 -2.76
CA VAL A 130 2.48 15.02 -4.11
C VAL A 130 3.61 15.61 -4.95
N GLY A 131 4.37 16.55 -4.38
CA GLY A 131 5.53 17.15 -5.05
C GLY A 131 6.63 16.14 -5.35
N LEU A 132 7.02 15.33 -4.36
CA LEU A 132 8.06 14.31 -4.51
C LEU A 132 7.67 13.24 -5.54
N ARG A 133 6.42 12.77 -5.51
CA ARG A 133 5.92 11.77 -6.46
C ARG A 133 5.91 12.32 -7.89
N ALA A 134 5.45 13.55 -8.09
CA ALA A 134 5.51 14.21 -9.39
C ALA A 134 6.96 14.34 -9.89
N GLN A 135 7.91 14.71 -9.01
CA GLN A 135 9.34 14.76 -9.35
C GLN A 135 9.90 13.39 -9.75
N LEU A 136 9.59 12.33 -8.98
CA LEU A 136 10.03 10.96 -9.28
C LEU A 136 9.42 10.42 -10.58
N GLN A 137 8.20 10.81 -10.92
CA GLN A 137 7.56 10.45 -12.20
C GLN A 137 8.10 11.25 -13.39
N MET A 138 8.55 12.48 -13.15
CA MET A 138 9.20 13.34 -14.15
C MET A 138 10.68 12.97 -14.37
N GLN A 139 11.32 12.33 -13.39
CA GLN A 139 12.61 11.68 -13.61
C GLN A 139 12.38 10.57 -14.64
N ASN A 140 13.08 10.66 -15.78
CA ASN A 140 13.04 9.60 -16.79
C ASN A 140 13.27 8.26 -16.07
N PRO A 141 12.34 7.28 -16.18
CA PRO A 141 12.55 5.99 -15.57
C PRO A 141 13.90 5.50 -16.08
N VAL A 142 14.81 5.18 -15.16
CA VAL A 142 16.13 4.68 -15.51
C VAL A 142 15.90 3.47 -16.41
N ARG A 143 16.19 3.61 -17.70
CA ARG A 143 15.99 2.49 -18.61
C ARG A 143 17.01 1.44 -18.19
N PRO A 144 16.68 0.14 -18.25
CA PRO A 144 17.68 -0.91 -18.06
C PRO A 144 18.97 -0.66 -18.86
N GLN A 145 18.80 -0.07 -20.05
CA GLN A 145 19.85 0.34 -20.98
C GLN A 145 20.76 1.46 -20.45
N ASP A 146 20.26 2.31 -19.55
CA ASP A 146 21.03 3.38 -18.91
C ASP A 146 21.87 2.84 -17.73
N LEU A 147 21.47 1.72 -17.12
CA LEU A 147 22.24 0.99 -16.08
C LEU A 147 23.27 0.04 -16.69
N ILE A 148 22.84 -0.71 -17.71
CA ILE A 148 23.67 -1.65 -18.45
C ILE A 148 23.43 -1.37 -19.94
N PRO A 149 24.37 -0.66 -20.61
CA PRO A 149 24.29 -0.42 -22.04
C PRO A 149 24.17 -1.72 -22.82
N LEU A 150 23.22 -1.77 -23.75
CA LEU A 150 23.09 -2.90 -24.66
C LEU A 150 24.25 -2.85 -25.67
N SER A 151 24.98 -3.95 -25.81
CA SER A 151 26.03 -4.10 -26.83
C SER A 151 25.45 -4.16 -28.25
N LYS A 152 24.19 -4.62 -28.38
CA LYS A 152 23.39 -4.69 -29.60
C LYS A 152 21.90 -4.74 -29.25
N PRO A 153 20.96 -4.45 -30.18
CA PRO A 153 19.53 -4.57 -29.94
C PRO A 153 19.12 -5.95 -29.36
N LEU A 154 18.13 -5.98 -28.45
CA LEU A 154 17.71 -7.21 -27.76
C LEU A 154 17.25 -8.31 -28.73
N ASP A 155 16.57 -7.93 -29.81
CA ASP A 155 16.13 -8.80 -30.91
C ASP A 155 17.30 -9.46 -31.67
N GLN A 156 18.51 -8.90 -31.56
CA GLN A 156 19.76 -9.40 -32.15
C GLN A 156 20.65 -10.15 -31.16
N MET A 157 20.23 -10.27 -29.89
CA MET A 157 20.91 -11.07 -28.87
C MET A 157 20.49 -12.54 -28.92
N THR A 158 21.43 -13.44 -28.63
CA THR A 158 21.12 -14.85 -28.36
C THR A 158 20.38 -14.99 -27.03
N GLU A 159 19.80 -16.17 -26.79
CA GLU A 159 19.09 -16.44 -25.55
C GLU A 159 20.02 -16.36 -24.34
N GLU A 160 21.26 -16.85 -24.47
CA GLU A 160 22.28 -16.78 -23.42
C GLU A 160 22.66 -15.34 -23.09
N GLU A 161 22.85 -14.48 -24.10
CA GLU A 161 23.16 -13.06 -23.92
C GLU A 161 22.02 -12.32 -23.22
N ARG A 162 20.76 -12.66 -23.53
CA ARG A 162 19.58 -12.07 -22.85
C ARG A 162 19.47 -12.52 -21.40
N ILE A 163 19.73 -13.80 -21.12
CA ILE A 163 19.73 -14.33 -19.76
C ILE A 163 20.84 -13.66 -18.93
N GLU A 164 22.05 -13.53 -19.47
CA GLU A 164 23.16 -12.86 -18.79
C GLU A 164 22.85 -11.38 -18.52
N TYR A 165 22.25 -10.68 -19.48
CA TYR A 165 21.78 -9.30 -19.31
C TYR A 165 20.73 -9.19 -18.20
N ALA A 166 19.75 -10.09 -18.17
CA ALA A 166 18.71 -10.12 -17.15
C ALA A 166 19.29 -10.38 -15.74
N ILE A 167 20.27 -11.28 -15.61
CA ILE A 167 20.96 -11.54 -14.34
C ILE A 167 21.74 -10.31 -13.87
N LYS A 168 22.50 -9.66 -14.76
CA LYS A 168 23.25 -8.45 -14.40
C LYS A 168 22.32 -7.32 -13.97
N LEU A 169 21.20 -7.14 -14.69
CA LEU A 169 20.20 -6.15 -14.35
C LEU A 169 19.59 -6.45 -12.98
N SER A 170 19.20 -7.70 -12.73
CA SER A 170 18.66 -8.15 -11.44
C SER A 170 19.60 -7.84 -10.29
N ASN A 171 20.92 -8.07 -10.44
CA ASN A 171 21.90 -7.80 -9.39
C ASN A 171 22.10 -6.30 -9.08
N LEU A 172 21.81 -5.41 -10.04
CA LEU A 172 21.92 -3.95 -9.85
C LEU A 172 20.65 -3.32 -9.31
N THR A 173 19.50 -3.99 -9.46
CA THR A 173 18.18 -3.48 -9.06
C THR A 173 17.59 -4.22 -7.85
N SER A 174 18.37 -5.09 -7.19
CA SER A 174 17.98 -5.82 -5.97
C SER A 174 18.48 -5.15 -4.69
#